data_AF-A0A3Q1I4B8-F1
#
_entry.id   AF-A0A3Q1I4B8-F1
#
_cell.length_a   1.000
_cell.length_b   1.000
_cell.length_c   1.000
_cell.angle_alpha   90.00
_cell.angle_beta   90.00
_cell.angle_gamma   90.00
#
_symmetry.space_group_name_H-M   'P 1'
#
loop_
_entity.id
_entity.type
_entity.pdbx_description
1 polymer ?
#
loop_
_entity_poly.entity_id
_entity_poly.type
_entity_poly.pdbx_seq_one_letter_code
_entity_poly.pdbx_strand_id
1 'polypeptide(L)'
;MASGSVRGWALCTASLLNFAFVFITGADFIRFVSFRAIYHNITGETTLCRDSIPWSEALQDGSVLRSLLVDLGLLLLFTTQHSLLAWSPVKQLLQSVFGPLNRTAYCFTTALALQILMRYWQPVTGAPCLWSVRHAPWSIWFPLLCFTLHFLCWAIICSILMMFDYPELLGIKQVYYECLGLGDPLSEESPAARRLLSHLRHPVCLELAVVLWLLPALSLDRLLLAGTLSAYLALAHSLDGDDLSYLCVQVSSRMQLFGAPQQEK
;
A
#
# COMPACT_ATOMS: atom_id res chain seq x y z
N MET A 1 39.70 -13.24 -6.74
CA MET A 1 39.09 -12.13 -7.51
C MET A 1 37.87 -12.57 -8.33
N ALA A 2 37.87 -13.71 -9.04
CA ALA A 2 36.71 -14.19 -9.82
C ALA A 2 35.44 -14.51 -9.00
N SER A 3 35.57 -15.07 -7.79
CA SER A 3 34.44 -15.41 -6.90
C SER A 3 33.64 -14.17 -6.43
N GLY A 4 34.30 -13.03 -6.21
CA GLY A 4 33.63 -11.78 -5.82
C GLY A 4 32.78 -11.17 -6.95
N SER A 5 33.24 -11.29 -8.20
CA SER A 5 32.53 -10.78 -9.38
C SER A 5 31.28 -11.60 -9.69
N VAL A 6 31.34 -12.93 -9.58
CA VAL A 6 30.18 -13.82 -9.77
C VAL A 6 29.12 -13.60 -8.70
N ARG A 7 29.54 -13.45 -7.43
CA ARG A 7 28.63 -13.15 -6.32
C ARG A 7 27.95 -11.79 -6.51
N GLY A 8 28.69 -10.75 -6.90
CA GLY A 8 28.12 -9.44 -7.18
C GLY A 8 27.11 -9.46 -8.34
N TRP A 9 27.42 -10.16 -9.42
CA TRP A 9 26.48 -10.33 -10.55
C TRP A 9 25.19 -11.04 -10.15
N ALA A 10 25.28 -12.10 -9.35
CA ALA A 10 24.11 -12.84 -8.87
C ALA A 10 23.21 -11.98 -7.95
N LEU A 11 23.81 -11.18 -7.07
CA LEU A 11 23.08 -10.26 -6.19
C LEU A 11 22.37 -9.15 -6.99
N CYS A 12 23.07 -8.55 -7.96
CA CYS A 12 22.49 -7.52 -8.82
C CYS A 12 21.32 -8.08 -9.66
N THR A 13 21.48 -9.26 -10.27
CA THR A 13 20.40 -9.89 -11.05
C THR A 13 19.21 -10.25 -10.18
N ALA A 14 19.42 -10.83 -9.00
CA ALA A 14 18.33 -11.11 -8.06
C ALA A 14 17.57 -9.84 -7.64
N SER A 15 18.29 -8.74 -7.37
CA SER A 15 17.68 -7.46 -7.00
C SER A 15 16.89 -6.83 -8.14
N LEU A 16 17.36 -6.94 -9.39
CA LEU A 16 16.64 -6.44 -10.58
C LEU A 16 15.39 -7.25 -10.87
N LEU A 17 15.45 -8.58 -10.74
CA LEU A 17 14.27 -9.45 -10.88
C LEU A 17 13.22 -9.13 -9.81
N ASN A 18 13.66 -8.94 -8.56
CA ASN A 18 12.75 -8.52 -7.49
C ASN A 18 12.10 -7.16 -7.80
N PHE A 19 12.89 -6.19 -8.28
CA PHE A 19 12.36 -4.89 -8.67
C PHE A 19 11.26 -4.99 -9.72
N ALA A 20 11.51 -5.76 -10.79
CA ALA A 20 10.52 -5.99 -11.83
C ALA A 20 9.25 -6.66 -11.27
N PHE A 21 9.41 -7.67 -10.42
CA PHE A 21 8.29 -8.37 -9.80
C PHE A 21 7.44 -7.47 -8.90
N VAL A 22 8.07 -6.65 -8.05
CA VAL A 22 7.37 -5.71 -7.18
C VAL A 22 6.66 -4.63 -8.00
N PHE A 23 7.30 -4.12 -9.05
CA PHE A 23 6.70 -3.13 -9.95
C PHE A 23 5.47 -3.69 -10.68
N ILE A 24 5.57 -4.89 -11.26
CA ILE A 24 4.45 -5.58 -11.91
C ILE A 24 3.32 -5.79 -10.91
N THR A 25 3.64 -6.25 -9.70
CA THR A 25 2.66 -6.45 -8.63
C THR A 25 1.96 -5.14 -8.25
N GLY A 26 2.68 -4.02 -8.20
CA GLY A 26 2.08 -2.70 -7.99
C GLY A 26 1.08 -2.34 -9.09
N ALA A 27 1.45 -2.56 -10.37
CA ALA A 27 0.55 -2.33 -11.50
C ALA A 27 -0.69 -3.25 -11.47
N ASP A 28 -0.52 -4.51 -11.06
CA ASP A 28 -1.62 -5.45 -10.88
C ASP A 28 -2.54 -5.02 -9.73
N PHE A 29 -1.99 -4.48 -8.65
CA PHE A 29 -2.75 -3.93 -7.53
C PHE A 29 -3.60 -2.72 -7.94
N ILE A 30 -3.03 -1.80 -8.72
CA ILE A 30 -3.78 -0.68 -9.32
C ILE A 30 -4.95 -1.20 -10.15
N ARG A 31 -4.72 -2.23 -10.98
CA ARG A 31 -5.79 -2.87 -11.78
C ARG A 31 -6.84 -3.55 -10.91
N PHE A 32 -6.41 -4.26 -9.88
CA PHE A 32 -7.27 -5.00 -8.97
C PHE A 32 -8.20 -4.06 -8.19
N VAL A 33 -7.68 -2.96 -7.65
CA VAL A 33 -8.48 -2.02 -6.84
C VAL A 33 -9.32 -1.09 -7.72
N SER A 34 -8.71 -0.44 -8.72
CA SER A 34 -9.38 0.62 -9.48
C SER A 34 -10.05 0.13 -10.76
N PHE A 35 -9.34 -0.62 -11.60
CA PHE A 35 -9.85 -0.93 -12.94
C PHE A 35 -10.97 -1.97 -12.94
N ARG A 36 -10.85 -3.04 -12.15
CA ARG A 36 -11.89 -4.09 -12.09
C ARG A 36 -13.24 -3.51 -11.62
N ALA A 37 -13.23 -2.60 -10.66
CA ALA A 37 -14.47 -2.01 -10.14
C ALA A 37 -15.10 -0.99 -11.11
N ILE A 38 -14.29 -0.27 -11.90
CA ILE A 38 -14.76 0.75 -12.83
C ILE A 38 -15.19 0.14 -14.18
N TYR A 39 -14.43 -0.82 -14.73
CA TYR A 39 -14.72 -1.41 -16.04
C TYR A 39 -16.02 -2.24 -16.06
N HIS A 40 -16.33 -2.97 -14.99
CA HIS A 40 -17.56 -3.76 -14.92
C HIS A 40 -18.84 -2.91 -14.99
N ASN A 41 -18.76 -1.61 -14.64
CA ASN A 41 -19.90 -0.71 -14.75
C ASN A 41 -20.05 -0.11 -16.17
N ILE A 42 -18.95 0.01 -16.91
CA ILE A 42 -18.93 0.57 -18.27
C ILE A 42 -19.37 -0.47 -19.32
N THR A 43 -19.01 -1.74 -19.14
CA THR A 43 -19.35 -2.80 -20.12
C THR A 43 -20.78 -3.31 -20.02
N GLY A 44 -21.51 -3.01 -18.94
CA GLY A 44 -22.92 -3.40 -18.76
C GLY A 44 -23.19 -4.92 -18.67
N GLU A 45 -22.16 -5.76 -18.75
CA GLU A 45 -22.31 -7.21 -18.99
C GLU A 45 -22.54 -8.07 -17.74
N THR A 46 -22.45 -7.52 -16.52
CA THR A 46 -22.62 -8.35 -15.32
C THR A 46 -23.33 -7.58 -14.21
N THR A 47 -24.42 -8.15 -13.69
CA THR A 47 -24.99 -7.78 -12.40
C THR A 47 -23.95 -8.02 -11.30
N LEU A 48 -23.16 -6.99 -11.00
CA LEU A 48 -22.13 -7.01 -9.94
C LEU A 48 -22.69 -7.46 -8.58
N CYS A 49 -23.98 -7.16 -8.36
CA CYS A 49 -24.71 -7.50 -7.14
C CYS A 49 -26.14 -7.87 -7.50
N ARG A 50 -26.77 -8.64 -6.61
CA ARG A 50 -28.18 -9.02 -6.71
C ARG A 50 -29.01 -8.16 -5.76
N ASP A 51 -29.30 -6.93 -6.20
CA ASP A 51 -29.95 -5.88 -5.41
C ASP A 51 -31.40 -6.23 -4.97
N SER A 52 -31.96 -7.34 -5.47
CA SER A 52 -33.31 -7.83 -5.14
C SER A 52 -33.40 -8.74 -3.92
N ILE A 53 -32.27 -9.22 -3.38
CA ILE A 53 -32.26 -10.11 -2.20
C ILE A 53 -32.02 -9.30 -0.92
N PRO A 54 -32.80 -9.53 0.15
CA PRO A 54 -32.53 -8.90 1.44
C PRO A 54 -31.21 -9.39 2.06
N TRP A 55 -30.51 -8.48 2.76
CA TRP A 55 -29.22 -8.78 3.40
C TRP A 55 -29.24 -10.01 4.32
N SER A 56 -30.36 -10.27 5.01
CA SER A 56 -30.50 -11.44 5.89
C SER A 56 -30.39 -12.77 5.15
N GLU A 57 -30.93 -12.86 3.93
CA GLU A 57 -30.85 -14.07 3.11
C GLU A 57 -29.48 -14.20 2.46
N ALA A 58 -28.93 -13.09 1.96
CA ALA A 58 -27.59 -13.07 1.35
C ALA A 58 -26.49 -13.48 2.34
N LEU A 59 -26.60 -13.10 3.62
CA LEU A 59 -25.63 -13.46 4.65
C LEU A 59 -25.81 -14.89 5.19
N GLN A 60 -26.93 -15.54 4.91
CA GLN A 60 -27.17 -16.96 5.24
C GLN A 60 -26.73 -17.90 4.10
N ASP A 61 -26.46 -17.35 2.91
CA ASP A 61 -25.95 -18.13 1.79
C ASP A 61 -24.52 -18.62 2.09
N GLY A 62 -24.35 -19.94 2.15
CA GLY A 62 -23.06 -20.58 2.40
C GLY A 62 -21.99 -20.24 1.36
N SER A 63 -22.37 -19.89 0.12
CA SER A 63 -21.44 -19.46 -0.91
C SER A 63 -20.87 -18.07 -0.62
N VAL A 64 -21.72 -17.12 -0.21
CA VAL A 64 -21.34 -15.75 0.18
C VAL A 64 -20.42 -15.81 1.40
N LEU A 65 -20.82 -16.54 2.45
CA LEU A 65 -20.01 -16.66 3.66
C LEU A 65 -18.65 -17.30 3.38
N ARG A 66 -18.60 -18.33 2.53
CA ARG A 66 -17.33 -18.97 2.14
C ARG A 66 -16.40 -18.00 1.43
N SER A 67 -16.90 -17.20 0.47
CA SER A 67 -16.09 -16.19 -0.21
C SER A 67 -15.53 -15.15 0.76
N LEU A 68 -16.38 -14.65 1.68
CA LEU A 68 -15.94 -13.69 2.70
C LEU A 68 -14.87 -14.26 3.63
N LEU A 69 -15.01 -15.52 4.05
CA LEU A 69 -14.01 -16.17 4.89
C LEU A 69 -12.67 -16.36 4.17
N VAL A 70 -12.69 -16.71 2.89
CA VAL A 70 -11.48 -16.81 2.07
C VAL A 70 -10.84 -15.43 1.92
N ASP A 71 -11.61 -14.40 1.56
CA ASP A 71 -11.11 -13.04 1.40
C ASP A 71 -10.55 -12.46 2.70
N LEU A 72 -11.23 -12.69 3.82
CA LEU A 72 -10.73 -12.32 5.15
C LEU A 72 -9.44 -13.06 5.48
N GLY A 73 -9.34 -14.36 5.19
CA GLY A 73 -8.13 -15.14 5.36
C GLY A 73 -6.96 -14.60 4.53
N LEU A 74 -7.22 -14.21 3.27
CA LEU A 74 -6.22 -13.59 2.39
C LEU A 74 -5.75 -12.23 2.92
N LEU A 75 -6.68 -11.40 3.44
CA LEU A 75 -6.37 -10.11 4.06
C LEU A 75 -5.55 -10.28 5.34
N LEU A 76 -5.91 -11.23 6.19
CA LEU A 76 -5.16 -11.54 7.41
C LEU A 76 -3.77 -12.08 7.07
N LEU A 77 -3.65 -12.95 6.07
CA LEU A 77 -2.36 -13.44 5.59
C LEU A 77 -1.46 -12.27 5.18
N PHE A 78 -1.97 -11.35 4.34
CA PHE A 78 -1.21 -10.20 3.86
C PHE A 78 -0.82 -9.26 5.01
N THR A 79 -1.78 -8.82 5.82
CA THR A 79 -1.54 -7.85 6.91
C THR A 79 -0.63 -8.40 8.00
N THR A 80 -0.83 -9.67 8.37
CA THR A 80 0.01 -10.38 9.34
C THR A 80 1.42 -10.58 8.81
N GLN A 81 1.58 -11.05 7.56
CA GLN A 81 2.89 -11.23 6.95
C GLN A 81 3.65 -9.90 6.88
N HIS A 82 2.99 -8.83 6.43
CA HIS A 82 3.59 -7.51 6.33
C HIS A 82 4.00 -6.95 7.69
N SER A 83 3.13 -7.08 8.71
CA SER A 83 3.40 -6.62 10.08
C SER A 83 4.50 -7.41 10.77
N LEU A 84 4.48 -8.74 10.64
CA LEU A 84 5.47 -9.62 11.24
C LEU A 84 6.87 -9.33 10.71
N LEU A 85 7.01 -9.07 9.41
CA LEU A 85 8.31 -8.71 8.84
C LEU A 85 8.79 -7.32 9.27
N ALA A 86 7.87 -6.41 9.61
CA ALA A 86 8.22 -5.09 10.15
C ALA A 86 8.58 -5.16 11.65
N TRP A 87 8.22 -6.24 12.35
CA TRP A 87 8.47 -6.40 13.77
C TRP A 87 9.98 -6.56 14.06
N SER A 88 10.49 -5.75 14.99
CA SER A 88 11.93 -5.66 15.34
C SER A 88 12.66 -7.01 15.52
N PRO A 89 12.15 -8.00 16.28
CA PRO A 89 12.87 -9.27 16.46
C PRO A 89 12.96 -10.09 15.17
N VAL A 90 11.90 -10.12 14.36
CA VAL A 90 11.89 -10.82 13.06
C VAL A 90 12.81 -10.10 12.08
N LYS A 91 12.76 -8.76 12.05
CA LYS A 91 13.64 -7.94 11.23
C LYS A 91 15.12 -8.19 11.56
N GLN A 92 15.49 -8.25 12.83
CA GLN A 92 16.87 -8.55 13.26
C GLN A 92 17.29 -9.97 12.86
N LEU A 93 16.40 -10.95 13.00
CA LEU A 93 16.66 -12.32 12.56
C LEU A 93 16.87 -12.39 11.04
N LEU A 94 15.99 -11.78 10.24
CA LEU A 94 16.14 -11.75 8.78
C LEU A 94 17.39 -10.98 8.35
N GLN A 95 17.73 -9.88 9.03
CA GLN A 95 19.00 -9.18 8.79
C GLN A 95 20.20 -10.11 9.05
N SER A 96 20.17 -10.94 10.09
CA SER A 96 21.24 -11.90 10.36
C SER A 96 21.37 -13.01 9.30
N VAL A 97 20.25 -13.38 8.65
CA VAL A 97 20.21 -14.46 7.64
C VAL A 97 20.51 -13.94 6.24
N PHE A 98 19.88 -12.85 5.83
CA PHE A 98 19.93 -12.32 4.46
C PHE A 98 20.91 -11.16 4.27
N GLY A 99 21.38 -10.54 5.35
CA GLY A 99 22.32 -9.42 5.32
C GLY A 99 21.83 -8.30 4.37
N PRO A 100 22.60 -7.94 3.33
CA PRO A 100 22.24 -6.91 2.36
C PRO A 100 20.93 -7.16 1.59
N LEU A 101 20.52 -8.43 1.44
CA LEU A 101 19.29 -8.80 0.72
C LEU A 101 18.03 -8.70 1.57
N ASN A 102 18.12 -8.36 2.86
CA ASN A 102 16.97 -8.32 3.76
C ASN A 102 15.81 -7.48 3.20
N ARG A 103 16.10 -6.28 2.67
CA ARG A 103 15.08 -5.40 2.08
C ARG A 103 14.48 -5.97 0.80
N THR A 104 15.31 -6.57 -0.05
CA THR A 104 14.88 -7.27 -1.26
C THR A 104 13.94 -8.43 -0.92
N ALA A 105 14.30 -9.25 0.07
CA ALA A 105 13.49 -10.37 0.55
C ALA A 105 12.17 -9.92 1.18
N TYR A 106 12.21 -8.84 1.96
CA TYR A 106 11.01 -8.19 2.52
C TYR A 106 10.04 -7.75 1.42
N CYS A 107 10.53 -7.00 0.43
CA CYS A 107 9.71 -6.51 -0.68
C CYS A 107 9.18 -7.66 -1.53
N PHE A 108 10.02 -8.66 -1.82
CA PHE A 108 9.62 -9.84 -2.60
C PHE A 108 8.47 -10.60 -1.94
N THR A 109 8.62 -10.94 -0.66
CA THR A 109 7.63 -11.73 0.08
C THR A 109 6.33 -10.96 0.30
N THR A 110 6.42 -9.65 0.55
CA THR A 110 5.23 -8.78 0.62
C THR A 110 4.50 -8.71 -0.72
N ALA A 111 5.24 -8.54 -1.83
CA ALA A 111 4.64 -8.54 -3.17
C ALA A 111 4.03 -9.91 -3.51
N LEU A 112 4.66 -11.02 -3.11
CA LEU A 112 4.12 -12.35 -3.30
C LEU A 112 2.83 -12.57 -2.51
N ALA A 113 2.78 -12.15 -1.24
CA ALA A 113 1.57 -12.21 -0.43
C ALA A 113 0.43 -11.39 -1.06
N LEU A 114 0.75 -10.20 -1.59
CA LEU A 114 -0.21 -9.37 -2.30
C LEU A 114 -0.71 -10.01 -3.60
N GLN A 115 0.18 -10.64 -4.38
CA GLN A 115 -0.23 -11.40 -5.58
C GLN A 115 -1.15 -12.57 -5.25
N ILE A 116 -0.87 -13.31 -4.17
CA ILE A 116 -1.74 -14.40 -3.68
C ILE A 116 -3.11 -13.84 -3.33
N LEU A 117 -3.17 -12.73 -2.58
CA LEU A 117 -4.42 -12.05 -2.23
C LEU A 117 -5.21 -11.70 -3.50
N MET A 118 -4.59 -11.02 -4.47
CA MET A 118 -5.27 -10.59 -5.70
C MET A 118 -5.72 -11.77 -6.57
N ARG A 119 -4.93 -12.84 -6.64
CA ARG A 119 -5.21 -14.00 -7.50
C ARG A 119 -6.30 -14.90 -6.97
N TYR A 120 -6.37 -15.07 -5.65
CA TYR A 120 -7.35 -15.95 -5.00
C TYR A 120 -8.58 -15.21 -4.47
N TRP A 121 -8.65 -13.90 -4.65
CA TRP A 121 -9.80 -13.06 -4.28
C TRP A 121 -11.11 -13.57 -4.88
N GLN A 122 -12.12 -13.76 -4.04
CA GLN A 122 -13.42 -14.31 -4.40
C GLN A 122 -14.49 -13.19 -4.49
N PRO A 123 -14.81 -12.67 -5.69
CA PRO A 123 -15.83 -11.63 -5.82
C PRO A 123 -17.19 -12.14 -5.31
N VAL A 124 -17.86 -11.34 -4.47
CA VAL A 124 -19.16 -11.70 -3.90
C VAL A 124 -20.27 -11.13 -4.78
N THR A 125 -20.78 -11.94 -5.70
CA THR A 125 -21.88 -11.54 -6.62
C THR A 125 -23.27 -11.97 -6.13
N GLY A 126 -23.34 -12.83 -5.12
CA GLY A 126 -24.59 -13.36 -4.54
C GLY A 126 -25.29 -12.41 -3.57
N ALA A 127 -24.59 -11.36 -3.12
CA ALA A 127 -25.12 -10.38 -2.17
C ALA A 127 -25.57 -9.08 -2.87
N PRO A 128 -26.47 -8.30 -2.25
CA PRO A 128 -26.76 -6.93 -2.68
C PRO A 128 -25.52 -6.03 -2.50
N CYS A 129 -25.42 -4.99 -3.32
CA CYS A 129 -24.39 -3.96 -3.16
C CYS A 129 -24.78 -3.00 -2.03
N LEU A 130 -23.81 -2.43 -1.32
CA LEU A 130 -24.09 -1.36 -0.35
C LEU A 130 -24.63 -0.11 -1.06
N TRP A 131 -23.99 0.23 -2.18
CA TRP A 131 -24.51 1.21 -3.13
C TRP A 131 -24.16 0.81 -4.55
N SER A 132 -24.99 1.23 -5.49
CA SER A 132 -24.70 1.15 -6.92
C SER A 132 -25.39 2.29 -7.66
N VAL A 133 -24.61 3.16 -8.29
CA VAL A 133 -25.16 4.29 -9.05
C VAL A 133 -25.51 3.83 -10.47
N ARG A 134 -26.75 3.39 -10.66
CA ARG A 134 -27.25 2.85 -11.94
C ARG A 134 -28.23 3.78 -12.67
N HIS A 135 -28.68 4.87 -12.04
CA HIS A 135 -29.69 5.76 -12.62
C HIS A 135 -29.08 6.78 -13.59
N ALA A 136 -29.71 6.96 -14.75
CA ALA A 136 -29.33 8.01 -15.70
C ALA A 136 -29.65 9.41 -15.14
N PRO A 137 -28.80 10.45 -15.37
CA PRO A 137 -27.56 10.42 -16.16
C PRO A 137 -26.31 10.00 -15.35
N TRP A 138 -26.44 9.85 -14.03
CA TRP A 138 -25.34 9.59 -13.10
C TRP A 138 -24.63 8.26 -13.33
N SER A 139 -25.28 7.30 -13.99
CA SER A 139 -24.69 6.03 -14.41
C SER A 139 -23.43 6.19 -15.28
N ILE A 140 -23.27 7.31 -15.99
CA ILE A 140 -22.08 7.60 -16.81
C ILE A 140 -21.14 8.58 -16.11
N TRP A 141 -21.68 9.68 -15.56
CA TRP A 141 -20.86 10.75 -14.99
C TRP A 141 -20.15 10.34 -13.68
N PHE A 142 -20.80 9.53 -12.85
CA PHE A 142 -20.22 9.13 -11.56
C PHE A 142 -19.03 8.16 -11.73
N PRO A 143 -19.10 7.09 -12.55
CA PRO A 143 -17.93 6.26 -12.83
C PRO A 143 -16.78 7.03 -13.47
N LEU A 144 -17.07 8.01 -14.33
CA LEU A 144 -16.06 8.87 -14.93
C LEU A 144 -15.34 9.71 -13.86
N LEU A 145 -16.09 10.32 -12.94
CA LEU A 145 -15.52 11.06 -11.81
C LEU A 145 -14.64 10.16 -10.92
N CYS A 146 -15.14 8.97 -10.56
CA CYS A 146 -14.36 7.97 -9.81
C CYS A 146 -13.07 7.62 -10.55
N PHE A 147 -13.13 7.39 -11.87
CA PHE A 147 -11.94 7.09 -12.69
C PHE A 147 -10.93 8.25 -12.69
N THR A 148 -11.37 9.49 -12.90
CA THR A 148 -10.49 10.66 -12.89
C THR A 148 -9.82 10.84 -11.52
N LEU A 149 -10.58 10.70 -10.43
CA LEU A 149 -10.03 10.82 -9.08
C LEU A 149 -9.08 9.68 -8.75
N HIS A 150 -9.40 8.44 -9.12
CA HIS A 150 -8.49 7.31 -8.97
C HIS A 150 -7.19 7.52 -9.75
N PHE A 151 -7.27 7.98 -10.99
CA PHE A 151 -6.10 8.30 -11.79
C PHE A 151 -5.23 9.37 -11.13
N LEU A 152 -5.86 10.44 -10.62
CA LEU A 152 -5.15 11.51 -9.92
C LEU A 152 -4.47 11.00 -8.64
N CYS A 153 -5.17 10.22 -7.80
CA CYS A 153 -4.60 9.62 -6.60
C CYS A 153 -3.40 8.72 -6.93
N TRP A 154 -3.51 7.85 -7.94
CA TRP A 154 -2.38 7.02 -8.36
C TRP A 154 -1.22 7.82 -8.95
N ALA A 155 -1.50 8.88 -9.71
CA ALA A 155 -0.46 9.77 -10.22
C ALA A 155 0.32 10.45 -9.09
N ILE A 156 -0.37 10.90 -8.04
CA ILE A 156 0.24 11.48 -6.84
C ILE A 156 1.09 10.42 -6.11
N ILE A 157 0.52 9.23 -5.82
CA ILE A 157 1.25 8.14 -5.16
C ILE A 157 2.52 7.77 -5.95
N CYS A 158 2.42 7.58 -7.26
CA CYS A 158 3.56 7.27 -8.12
C CYS A 158 4.60 8.40 -8.12
N SER A 159 4.17 9.66 -8.13
CA SER A 159 5.09 10.81 -8.07
C SER A 159 5.84 10.85 -6.75
N ILE A 160 5.16 10.59 -5.63
CA ILE A 160 5.77 10.48 -4.30
C ILE A 160 6.78 9.32 -4.28
N LEU A 161 6.42 8.15 -4.82
CA LEU A 161 7.34 7.01 -4.91
C LEU A 161 8.59 7.31 -5.74
N MET A 162 8.45 8.08 -6.83
CA MET A 162 9.60 8.52 -7.64
C MET A 162 10.48 9.52 -6.89
N MET A 163 9.90 10.44 -6.09
CA MET A 163 10.67 11.36 -5.25
C MET A 163 11.47 10.65 -4.16
N PHE A 164 11.01 9.50 -3.68
CA PHE A 164 11.65 8.73 -2.61
C PHE A 164 12.75 7.76 -3.07
N ASP A 165 13.34 7.98 -4.23
CA ASP A 165 14.34 7.07 -4.82
C ASP A 165 13.84 5.61 -4.75
N TYR A 166 12.82 5.29 -5.56
CA TYR A 166 12.22 3.94 -5.64
C TYR A 166 13.22 2.75 -5.63
N PRO A 167 14.41 2.83 -6.27
CA PRO A 167 15.44 1.78 -6.16
C PRO A 167 16.02 1.59 -4.74
N GLU A 168 16.09 2.66 -3.96
CA GLU A 168 16.47 2.61 -2.54
C GLU A 168 15.40 1.93 -1.70
N LEU A 169 14.13 2.25 -1.94
CA LEU A 169 12.99 1.61 -1.29
C LEU A 169 12.97 0.09 -1.46
N LEU A 170 13.46 -0.40 -2.59
CA LEU A 170 13.51 -1.82 -2.96
C LEU A 170 14.84 -2.51 -2.61
N GLY A 171 15.80 -1.78 -2.05
CA GLY A 171 17.10 -2.30 -1.62
C GLY A 171 18.15 -2.46 -2.71
N ILE A 172 17.91 -1.96 -3.93
CA ILE A 172 18.90 -1.98 -5.01
C ILE A 172 20.15 -1.19 -4.61
N LYS A 173 19.98 -0.02 -3.97
CA LYS A 173 21.13 0.77 -3.49
C LYS A 173 21.98 -0.01 -2.48
N GLN A 174 21.35 -0.77 -1.58
CA GLN A 174 22.07 -1.57 -0.57
C GLN A 174 22.90 -2.67 -1.22
N VAL A 175 22.34 -3.36 -2.23
CA VAL A 175 23.06 -4.36 -3.01
C VAL A 175 24.18 -3.73 -3.84
N TYR A 176 23.94 -2.57 -4.45
CA TYR A 176 24.92 -1.86 -5.25
C TYR A 176 26.12 -1.37 -4.43
N TYR A 177 25.86 -0.81 -3.24
CA TYR A 177 26.90 -0.33 -2.31
C TYR A 177 27.73 -1.50 -1.77
N GLU A 178 27.10 -2.61 -1.39
CA GLU A 178 27.77 -3.85 -1.00
C GLU A 178 28.66 -4.40 -2.13
N CYS A 179 28.17 -4.41 -3.37
CA CYS A 179 28.95 -4.83 -4.54
C CYS A 179 30.17 -3.93 -4.81
N LEU A 180 30.10 -2.66 -4.45
CA LEU A 180 31.20 -1.70 -4.56
C LEU A 180 32.11 -1.65 -3.32
N GLY A 181 31.78 -2.37 -2.24
CA GLY A 181 32.50 -2.30 -0.98
C GLY A 181 32.37 -0.95 -0.27
N LEU A 182 31.37 -0.15 -0.65
CA LEU A 182 30.98 1.07 0.04
C LEU A 182 29.98 0.62 1.12
N GLY A 183 30.22 0.94 2.39
CA GLY A 183 29.38 0.50 3.51
C GLY A 183 27.89 0.87 3.37
N ASP A 184 27.07 0.50 4.35
CA ASP A 184 25.60 0.65 4.29
C ASP A 184 25.18 2.11 4.00
N PRO A 185 24.50 2.39 2.85
CA PRO A 185 24.10 3.74 2.48
C PRO A 185 23.15 4.40 3.49
N LEU A 186 22.52 3.62 4.38
CA LEU A 186 21.55 4.09 5.36
C LEU A 186 22.16 4.79 6.58
N SER A 187 23.48 4.72 6.80
CA SER A 187 24.11 5.46 7.92
C SER A 187 24.16 6.98 7.70
N GLU A 188 23.85 7.45 6.49
CA GLU A 188 23.99 8.84 6.03
C GLU A 188 22.63 9.53 5.74
N GLU A 189 21.50 8.89 6.05
CA GLU A 189 20.17 9.49 5.85
C GLU A 189 19.98 10.71 6.77
N SER A 190 19.99 11.91 6.19
CA SER A 190 19.89 13.16 6.97
C SER A 190 18.56 13.24 7.73
N PRO A 191 18.53 13.87 8.92
CA PRO A 191 17.29 14.07 9.68
C PRO A 191 16.17 14.79 8.90
N ALA A 192 16.55 15.63 7.92
CA ALA A 192 15.61 16.32 7.04
C ALA A 192 14.91 15.35 6.06
N ALA A 193 15.61 14.34 5.55
CA ALA A 193 15.04 13.30 4.69
C ALA A 193 14.03 12.44 5.48
N ARG A 194 14.36 12.06 6.72
CA ARG A 194 13.43 11.35 7.62
C ARG A 194 12.15 12.14 7.92
N ARG A 195 12.25 13.47 8.07
CA ARG A 195 11.11 14.34 8.34
C ARG A 195 10.25 14.59 7.09
N LEU A 196 10.87 14.68 5.91
CA LEU A 196 10.12 14.70 4.65
C LEU A 196 9.39 13.36 4.42
N LEU A 197 10.03 12.25 4.78
CA LEU A 197 9.46 10.90 4.74
C LEU A 197 8.26 10.73 5.67
N SER A 198 8.27 11.29 6.88
CA SER A 198 7.10 11.23 7.76
C SER A 198 5.92 12.04 7.21
N HIS A 199 6.16 13.25 6.68
CA HIS A 199 5.11 14.07 6.10
C HIS A 199 4.47 13.46 4.85
N LEU A 200 5.23 12.81 3.98
CA LEU A 200 4.70 12.22 2.75
C LEU A 200 4.03 10.84 2.96
N ARG A 201 4.09 10.25 4.17
CA ARG A 201 3.29 9.05 4.51
C ARG A 201 1.80 9.36 4.65
N HIS A 202 1.47 10.53 5.19
CA HIS A 202 0.08 10.98 5.36
C HIS A 202 -0.70 11.14 4.04
N PRO A 203 -0.17 11.82 2.99
CA PRO A 203 -0.84 11.89 1.71
C PRO A 203 -1.05 10.49 1.12
N VAL A 204 -0.02 9.64 1.06
CA VAL A 204 -0.14 8.29 0.47
C VAL A 204 -1.24 7.46 1.15
N CYS A 205 -1.37 7.54 2.48
CA CYS A 205 -2.44 6.86 3.19
C CYS A 205 -3.83 7.42 2.84
N LEU A 206 -3.93 8.74 2.70
CA LEU A 206 -5.16 9.42 2.30
C LEU A 206 -5.56 9.09 0.87
N GLU A 207 -4.63 9.15 -0.08
CA GLU A 207 -4.91 8.81 -1.48
C GLU A 207 -5.32 7.34 -1.63
N LEU A 208 -4.66 6.43 -0.89
CA LEU A 208 -5.04 5.02 -0.89
C LEU A 208 -6.43 4.80 -0.26
N ALA A 209 -6.76 5.51 0.81
CA ALA A 209 -8.11 5.48 1.38
C ALA A 209 -9.17 5.97 0.38
N VAL A 210 -8.91 7.07 -0.34
CA VAL A 210 -9.81 7.54 -1.40
C VAL A 210 -10.01 6.47 -2.47
N VAL A 211 -8.94 5.84 -2.96
CA VAL A 211 -9.01 4.79 -3.99
C VAL A 211 -9.77 3.54 -3.53
N LEU A 212 -9.70 3.21 -2.23
CA LEU A 212 -10.41 2.05 -1.66
C LEU A 212 -11.92 2.28 -1.54
N TRP A 213 -12.34 3.49 -1.19
CA TRP A 213 -13.74 3.82 -0.90
C TRP A 213 -14.51 4.44 -2.07
N LEU A 214 -13.84 5.12 -2.99
CA LEU A 214 -14.47 5.88 -4.07
C LEU A 214 -14.82 5.00 -5.28
N LEU A 215 -15.76 4.07 -5.09
CA LEU A 215 -16.18 3.13 -6.12
C LEU A 215 -17.60 3.40 -6.63
N PRO A 216 -17.87 3.24 -7.95
CA PRO A 216 -19.20 3.48 -8.52
C PRO A 216 -20.27 2.48 -8.01
N ALA A 217 -19.81 1.28 -7.65
CA ALA A 217 -20.60 0.26 -6.97
C ALA A 217 -19.72 -0.39 -5.91
N LEU A 218 -20.22 -0.49 -4.68
CA LEU A 218 -19.50 -1.07 -3.55
C LEU A 218 -20.15 -2.41 -3.17
N SER A 219 -19.53 -3.50 -3.65
CA SER A 219 -19.91 -4.87 -3.27
C SER A 219 -19.39 -5.24 -1.88
N LEU A 220 -19.90 -6.34 -1.34
CA LEU A 220 -19.57 -6.78 0.02
C LEU A 220 -18.09 -7.17 0.17
N ASP A 221 -17.50 -7.83 -0.83
CA ASP A 221 -16.06 -8.15 -0.82
C ASP A 221 -15.21 -6.88 -0.86
N ARG A 222 -15.61 -5.89 -1.65
CA ARG A 222 -14.90 -4.59 -1.72
C ARG A 222 -15.01 -3.80 -0.44
N LEU A 223 -16.16 -3.85 0.23
CA LEU A 223 -16.32 -3.27 1.56
C LEU A 223 -15.39 -3.92 2.58
N LEU A 224 -15.29 -5.26 2.56
CA LEU A 224 -14.36 -6.01 3.42
C LEU A 224 -12.90 -5.61 3.16
N LEU A 225 -12.50 -5.53 1.89
CA LEU A 225 -11.18 -5.06 1.46
C LEU A 225 -10.90 -3.64 1.95
N ALA A 226 -11.78 -2.69 1.62
CA ALA A 226 -11.63 -1.28 1.96
C ALA A 226 -11.61 -1.07 3.47
N GLY A 227 -12.52 -1.70 4.21
CA GLY A 227 -12.59 -1.61 5.66
C GLY A 227 -11.35 -2.17 6.35
N THR A 228 -10.91 -3.37 5.95
CA THR A 228 -9.74 -4.02 6.57
C THR A 228 -8.45 -3.26 6.28
N LEU A 229 -8.21 -2.85 5.03
CA LEU A 229 -7.03 -2.08 4.68
C LEU A 229 -7.06 -0.67 5.28
N SER A 230 -8.23 -0.03 5.39
CA SER A 230 -8.34 1.27 6.06
C SER A 230 -8.07 1.18 7.55
N ALA A 231 -8.61 0.16 8.22
CA ALA A 231 -8.30 -0.11 9.63
C ALA A 231 -6.81 -0.39 9.82
N TYR A 232 -6.21 -1.18 8.93
CA TYR A 232 -4.77 -1.44 8.94
C TYR A 232 -3.93 -0.17 8.77
N LEU A 233 -4.27 0.68 7.81
CA LEU A 233 -3.63 1.98 7.59
C LEU A 233 -3.77 2.90 8.81
N ALA A 234 -4.96 2.95 9.40
CA ALA A 234 -5.21 3.76 10.59
C ALA A 234 -4.40 3.28 11.80
N LEU A 235 -4.31 1.97 12.04
CA LEU A 235 -3.50 1.38 13.11
C LEU A 235 -2.00 1.59 12.88
N ALA A 236 -1.52 1.41 11.64
CA ALA A 236 -0.13 1.68 11.28
C ALA A 236 0.22 3.17 11.47
N HIS A 237 -0.76 4.06 11.33
CA HIS A 237 -0.57 5.50 11.49
C HIS A 237 -0.72 6.00 12.93
N SER A 238 -1.61 5.40 13.74
CA SER A 238 -1.90 5.89 15.10
C SER A 238 -0.88 5.46 16.16
N LEU A 239 0.20 4.76 15.78
CA LEU A 239 1.18 4.20 16.73
C LEU A 239 2.35 5.13 17.07
N ASP A 240 2.48 6.30 16.43
CA ASP A 240 3.58 7.24 16.73
C ASP A 240 3.19 8.24 17.84
N GLY A 241 3.20 7.78 19.09
CA GLY A 241 3.23 8.67 20.27
C GLY A 241 4.49 9.54 20.32
N ASP A 242 5.58 9.05 19.71
CA ASP A 242 6.85 9.76 19.63
C ASP A 242 6.80 10.93 18.63
N ASP A 243 6.06 10.82 17.51
CA ASP A 243 5.90 11.94 16.56
C ASP A 243 5.08 13.09 17.15
N LEU A 244 4.08 12.79 18.00
CA LEU A 244 3.31 13.84 18.69
C LEU A 244 4.22 14.62 19.65
N SER A 245 5.10 13.93 20.37
CA SER A 245 6.07 14.55 21.26
C SER A 245 7.07 15.43 20.50
N TYR A 246 7.55 14.94 19.35
CA TYR A 246 8.46 15.69 18.47
C TYR A 246 7.79 16.93 17.88
N LEU A 247 6.53 16.82 17.43
CA LEU A 247 5.75 17.95 16.90
C LEU A 247 5.46 18.99 17.99
N CYS A 248 5.13 18.57 19.22
CA CYS A 248 4.95 19.49 20.34
C CYS A 248 6.23 20.27 20.65
N VAL A 249 7.39 19.61 20.68
CA VAL A 249 8.69 20.26 20.91
C VAL A 249 9.03 21.24 19.78
N GLN A 250 8.67 20.90 18.54
CA GLN A 250 8.98 21.75 17.39
C GLN A 250 8.05 22.96 17.27
N VAL A 251 6.77 22.80 17.64
CA VAL A 251 5.81 23.90 17.73
C VAL A 251 6.17 24.83 18.89
N SER A 252 6.57 24.30 20.05
CA SER A 252 7.01 25.12 21.19
C SER A 252 8.29 25.91 20.86
N SER A 253 9.24 25.29 20.16
CA SER A 253 10.45 25.95 19.67
C SER A 253 10.13 27.10 18.71
N ARG A 254 9.20 26.91 17.77
CA ARG A 254 8.80 27.98 16.83
C ARG A 254 8.01 29.10 17.53
N MET A 255 7.15 28.79 18.48
CA MET A 255 6.43 29.81 19.26
C MET A 255 7.39 30.69 20.09
N GLN A 256 8.46 30.10 20.65
CA GLN A 256 9.49 30.87 21.36
C GLN A 256 10.27 31.83 20.45
N LEU A 257 10.51 31.44 19.20
CA LEU A 257 11.14 32.29 18.18
C LEU A 257 10.27 33.49 17.77
N PHE A 258 8.95 33.32 17.72
CA PHE A 258 8.01 34.42 17.46
C PHE A 258 7.70 35.29 18.69
N GLY A 259 7.94 34.78 19.90
CA GLY A 259 7.76 35.50 21.16
C GLY A 259 9.00 36.25 21.66
N ALA A 260 10.16 36.07 21.03
CA ALA A 260 11.37 36.80 21.38
C ALA A 260 11.24 38.27 20.92
N PRO A 261 11.33 39.26 21.82
CA PRO A 261 11.32 40.66 21.41
C PRO A 261 12.51 40.92 20.49
N GLN A 262 12.26 41.50 19.31
CA GLN A 262 13.34 42.05 18.48
C GLN A 262 14.04 43.13 19.30
N GLN A 263 15.22 42.83 19.85
CA GLN A 263 16.12 43.87 20.31
C GLN A 263 16.65 44.59 19.07
N GLU A 264 15.95 45.67 18.69
CA GLU A 264 16.47 46.69 17.79
C GLU A 264 17.79 47.22 18.35
N LYS A 265 18.80 47.27 17.47
CA LYS A 265 20.13 47.80 17.74
C LYS A 265 20.34 49.02 16.86
#